data_AF-A0A3B1ASL1-F1
#
_entry.id   AF-A0A3B1ASL1-F1
#
_cell.length_a   1.000
_cell.length_b   1.000
_cell.length_c   1.000
_cell.angle_alpha   90.00
_cell.angle_beta   90.00
_cell.angle_gamma   90.00
#
_symmetry.space_group_name_H-M   'P 1'
#
loop_
_entity.id
_entity.type
_entity.pdbx_description
1 polymer ?
#
loop_
_entity_poly.entity_id
_entity_poly.type
_entity_poly.pdbx_seq_one_letter_code
_entity_poly.pdbx_strand_id
1 'polypeptide(L)'
;MAIFESMWDNYPDDDPCDAKNRRGEKLFANQCAIRLSYAMKKSGVNFLSFSAKRKCWVHPGADHILAATELADWIEKSNNVNFLDTENITGSEWRQKIVGRTGIICFEDYYLRSDGSGGDHIDLWDGKSMTGIGSYFRTRFNIIIPSIWSDLTKSKEIRFFPVK
;
A
#
# COMPACT_ATOMS: atom_id res chain seq x y z
N MET A 1 18.66 -6.91 9.96
CA MET A 1 17.73 -5.87 9.49
C MET A 1 16.34 -6.44 9.62
N ALA A 2 15.44 -5.74 10.30
CA ALA A 2 14.05 -6.16 10.39
C ALA A 2 13.40 -6.16 9.00
N ILE A 3 12.42 -7.02 8.75
CA ILE A 3 11.78 -7.08 7.42
C ILE A 3 11.08 -5.75 7.10
N PHE A 4 10.53 -5.07 8.11
CA PHE A 4 9.94 -3.75 7.94
C PHE A 4 10.96 -2.71 7.46
N GLU A 5 12.12 -2.63 8.11
CA GLU A 5 13.20 -1.70 7.71
C GLU A 5 13.64 -1.95 6.28
N SER A 6 13.81 -3.23 5.91
CA SER A 6 14.16 -3.61 4.54
C SER A 6 13.10 -3.17 3.53
N MET A 7 11.80 -3.34 3.86
CA MET A 7 10.71 -2.87 3.00
C MET A 7 10.67 -1.35 2.90
N TRP A 8 10.93 -0.66 4.01
CA TRP A 8 10.97 0.80 4.04
C TRP A 8 12.09 1.35 3.16
N ASP A 9 13.31 0.82 3.30
CA ASP A 9 14.48 1.23 2.52
C ASP A 9 14.36 0.89 1.02
N ASN A 10 13.64 -0.19 0.71
CA ASN A 10 13.38 -0.61 -0.67
C ASN A 10 12.12 0.03 -1.29
N TYR A 11 11.39 0.86 -0.54
CA TYR A 11 10.20 1.52 -1.07
C TYR A 11 10.60 2.54 -2.15
N PRO A 12 10.07 2.44 -3.37
CA PRO A 12 10.53 3.28 -4.48
C PRO A 12 9.99 4.71 -4.36
N ASP A 13 10.84 5.69 -4.64
CA ASP A 13 10.44 7.12 -4.71
C ASP A 13 9.52 7.40 -5.91
N ASP A 14 9.68 6.63 -6.99
CA ASP A 14 8.94 6.76 -8.24
C ASP A 14 8.06 5.53 -8.54
N ASP A 15 7.16 5.67 -9.52
CA ASP A 15 6.35 4.56 -10.04
C ASP A 15 7.23 3.48 -10.69
N PRO A 16 7.29 2.26 -10.16
CA PRO A 16 8.16 1.21 -10.70
C PRO A 16 7.59 0.57 -11.99
N CYS A 17 6.30 0.77 -12.29
CA CYS A 17 5.68 0.25 -13.52
C CYS A 17 5.48 1.39 -14.53
N ASP A 18 6.19 1.34 -15.65
CA ASP A 18 6.07 2.30 -16.75
C ASP A 18 5.15 1.82 -17.89
N ALA A 19 4.38 0.75 -17.63
CA ALA A 19 3.56 0.08 -18.63
C ALA A 19 2.56 1.03 -19.30
N LYS A 20 2.59 1.07 -20.63
CA LYS A 20 1.75 1.95 -21.47
C LYS A 20 0.91 1.16 -22.46
N ASN A 21 -0.25 1.70 -22.83
CA ASN A 21 -1.06 1.16 -23.91
C ASN A 21 -0.51 1.57 -25.28
N ARG A 22 -1.14 1.10 -26.37
CA ARG A 22 -0.72 1.41 -27.76
C ARG A 22 -0.73 2.91 -28.10
N ARG A 23 -1.44 3.73 -27.31
CA ARG A 23 -1.52 5.19 -27.47
C ARG A 23 -0.48 5.93 -26.61
N GLY A 24 0.35 5.21 -25.86
CA GLY A 24 1.37 5.79 -24.98
C GLY A 24 0.85 6.22 -23.60
N GLU A 25 -0.40 5.93 -23.26
CA GLU A 25 -1.00 6.27 -21.96
C GLU A 25 -0.65 5.21 -20.91
N LYS A 26 -0.39 5.61 -19.67
CA LYS A 26 -0.12 4.67 -18.56
C LYS A 26 -1.29 3.69 -18.39
N LEU A 27 -0.98 2.39 -18.33
CA LEU A 27 -1.97 1.34 -18.06
C LEU A 27 -2.42 1.34 -16.60
N PHE A 28 -1.51 1.69 -15.68
CA PHE A 28 -1.76 1.69 -14.24
C PHE A 28 -1.45 3.07 -13.67
N ALA A 29 -2.49 3.89 -13.53
CA ALA A 29 -2.36 5.24 -12.98
C ALA A 29 -2.11 5.24 -11.48
N ASN A 30 -2.76 4.33 -10.74
CA ASN A 30 -2.58 4.15 -9.30
C ASN A 30 -1.63 2.97 -9.06
N GLN A 31 -0.49 3.23 -8.41
CA GLN A 31 0.57 2.25 -8.22
C GLN A 31 0.88 1.95 -6.75
N CYS A 32 0.01 2.30 -5.80
CA CYS A 32 0.22 2.03 -4.37
C CYS A 32 0.57 0.55 -4.09
N ALA A 33 -0.25 -0.38 -4.58
CA ALA A 33 0.00 -1.81 -4.46
C ALA A 33 1.26 -2.28 -5.21
N ILE A 34 1.58 -1.61 -6.33
CA ILE A 34 2.79 -1.92 -7.12
C ILE A 34 4.04 -1.48 -6.35
N ARG A 35 4.07 -0.28 -5.77
CA ARG A 35 5.20 0.22 -4.97
C ARG A 35 5.44 -0.66 -3.75
N LEU A 36 4.38 -1.02 -3.04
CA LEU A 36 4.48 -1.92 -1.90
C LEU A 36 4.95 -3.32 -2.32
N SER A 37 4.35 -3.94 -3.34
CA SER A 37 4.78 -5.27 -3.80
C SER A 37 6.21 -5.28 -4.34
N TYR A 38 6.66 -4.19 -4.98
CA TYR A 38 8.06 -4.00 -5.37
C TYR A 38 8.99 -3.98 -4.14
N ALA A 39 8.66 -3.20 -3.12
CA ALA A 39 9.42 -3.09 -1.88
C ALA A 39 9.48 -4.44 -1.13
N MET A 40 8.34 -5.11 -0.99
CA MET A 40 8.22 -6.45 -0.40
C MET A 40 9.10 -7.46 -1.13
N LYS A 41 9.04 -7.47 -2.47
CA LYS A 41 9.86 -8.37 -3.30
C LYS A 41 11.35 -8.13 -3.10
N LYS A 42 11.79 -6.87 -3.16
CA LYS A 42 13.19 -6.48 -2.93
C LYS A 42 13.68 -6.87 -1.53
N SER A 43 12.76 -6.93 -0.58
CA SER A 43 13.01 -7.34 0.81
C SER A 43 12.95 -8.86 1.03
N GLY A 44 12.76 -9.66 -0.03
CA GLY A 44 12.78 -11.12 0.04
C GLY A 44 11.41 -11.80 0.20
N VAL A 45 10.31 -11.03 0.18
CA VAL A 45 8.96 -11.62 0.15
C VAL A 45 8.70 -12.19 -1.24
N ASN A 46 8.30 -13.46 -1.32
CA ASN A 46 7.90 -14.07 -2.58
C ASN A 46 6.37 -14.10 -2.72
N PHE A 47 5.89 -13.89 -3.94
CA PHE A 47 4.47 -13.87 -4.29
C PHE A 47 4.06 -15.12 -5.06
N LEU A 48 4.63 -16.28 -4.74
CA LEU A 48 4.39 -17.52 -5.49
C LEU A 48 2.94 -18.00 -5.38
N SER A 49 2.31 -17.81 -4.21
CA SER A 49 0.90 -18.13 -3.97
C SER A 49 -0.06 -17.03 -4.44
N PHE A 50 0.43 -15.87 -4.88
CA PHE A 50 -0.40 -14.78 -5.35
C PHE A 50 -0.88 -15.04 -6.79
N SER A 51 -2.15 -14.75 -7.06
CA SER A 51 -2.78 -14.97 -8.37
C SER A 51 -2.05 -14.23 -9.50
N ALA A 52 -1.51 -14.98 -10.46
CA ALA A 52 -0.81 -14.41 -11.62
C ALA A 52 -1.70 -13.48 -12.46
N LYS A 53 -3.03 -13.69 -12.48
CA LYS A 53 -4.00 -12.84 -13.21
C LYS A 53 -4.09 -11.42 -12.66
N ARG A 54 -3.64 -11.20 -11.42
CA ARG A 54 -3.71 -9.93 -10.70
C ARG A 54 -2.34 -9.25 -10.56
N LYS A 55 -1.34 -9.80 -11.25
CA LYS A 55 -0.02 -9.19 -11.46
C LYS A 55 -0.01 -8.44 -12.79
N CYS A 56 0.84 -7.42 -12.88
CA CYS A 56 1.12 -6.73 -14.14
C CYS A 56 1.58 -7.74 -15.20
N TRP A 57 0.87 -7.78 -16.33
CA TRP A 57 1.19 -8.67 -17.46
C TRP A 57 2.29 -8.10 -18.37
N VAL A 58 2.64 -6.82 -18.23
CA VAL A 58 3.68 -6.17 -19.05
C VAL A 58 5.09 -6.46 -18.53
N HIS A 59 5.24 -6.59 -17.21
CA HIS A 59 6.51 -6.86 -16.55
C HIS A 59 6.48 -8.24 -15.88
N PRO A 60 6.54 -9.34 -16.65
CA PRO A 60 6.52 -10.67 -16.09
C PRO A 60 7.70 -10.86 -15.14
N GLY A 61 7.44 -11.42 -13.97
CA GLY A 61 8.46 -11.62 -12.95
C GLY A 61 8.84 -10.37 -12.15
N ALA A 62 8.26 -9.20 -12.37
CA ALA A 62 8.43 -8.06 -11.46
C ALA A 62 7.55 -8.16 -10.19
N ASP A 63 6.55 -9.05 -10.21
CA ASP A 63 5.51 -9.20 -9.17
C ASP A 63 4.81 -7.89 -8.79
N HIS A 64 4.61 -7.01 -9.77
CA HIS A 64 3.78 -5.82 -9.62
C HIS A 64 2.32 -6.20 -9.38
N ILE A 65 1.85 -6.09 -8.14
CA ILE A 65 0.46 -6.38 -7.77
C ILE A 65 -0.40 -5.15 -8.03
N LEU A 66 -1.53 -5.35 -8.70
CA LEU A 66 -2.31 -4.25 -9.28
C LEU A 66 -3.35 -3.64 -8.33
N ALA A 67 -3.86 -4.40 -7.35
CA ALA A 67 -4.92 -3.96 -6.46
C ALA A 67 -4.50 -4.01 -4.99
N ALA A 68 -4.84 -2.95 -4.25
CA ALA A 68 -4.50 -2.80 -2.84
C ALA A 68 -5.24 -3.83 -1.97
N THR A 69 -6.56 -3.96 -2.13
CA THR A 69 -7.37 -4.91 -1.35
C THR A 69 -6.96 -6.35 -1.58
N GLU A 70 -6.66 -6.75 -2.82
CA GLU A 70 -6.19 -8.13 -3.08
C GLU A 70 -4.80 -8.39 -2.50
N LEU A 71 -3.93 -7.37 -2.44
CA LEU A 71 -2.64 -7.47 -1.75
C LEU A 71 -2.85 -7.64 -0.24
N ALA A 72 -3.73 -6.83 0.36
CA ALA A 72 -4.09 -6.92 1.77
C ALA A 72 -4.71 -8.28 2.11
N ASP A 73 -5.66 -8.78 1.31
CA ASP A 73 -6.27 -10.11 1.45
C ASP A 73 -5.24 -11.24 1.38
N TRP A 74 -4.23 -11.08 0.51
CA TRP A 74 -3.15 -12.04 0.41
C TRP A 74 -2.23 -11.99 1.63
N ILE A 75 -1.89 -10.80 2.13
CA ILE A 75 -1.08 -10.64 3.35
C ILE A 75 -1.80 -11.29 4.53
N GLU A 76 -3.10 -11.01 4.71
CA GLU A 76 -3.95 -11.57 5.77
C GLU A 76 -3.96 -13.11 5.75
N LYS A 77 -4.01 -13.71 4.56
CA LYS A 77 -4.00 -15.17 4.38
C LYS A 77 -2.60 -15.76 4.36
N SER A 78 -1.56 -14.93 4.30
CA SER A 78 -0.19 -15.42 4.23
C SER A 78 0.23 -15.89 5.62
N ASN A 79 0.61 -17.15 5.75
CA ASN A 79 1.26 -17.68 6.96
C ASN A 79 2.71 -17.18 7.10
N ASN A 80 2.99 -15.95 6.69
CA ASN A 80 4.33 -15.39 6.74
C ASN A 80 4.60 -14.87 8.16
N VAL A 81 5.58 -15.45 8.82
CA VAL A 81 5.96 -15.16 10.22
C VAL A 81 6.29 -13.68 10.50
N ASN A 82 6.53 -12.90 9.45
CA ASN A 82 6.86 -11.49 9.53
C ASN A 82 5.63 -10.57 9.58
N PHE A 83 4.48 -11.03 9.08
CA PHE A 83 3.21 -10.31 9.15
C PHE A 83 2.43 -10.85 10.35
N LEU A 84 2.16 -9.99 11.33
CA LEU A 84 1.33 -10.32 12.48
C LEU A 84 -0.15 -10.29 12.11
N ASP A 85 -0.99 -10.78 13.03
CA ASP A 85 -2.43 -10.82 12.86
C ASP A 85 -2.98 -9.44 12.48
N THR A 86 -3.84 -9.43 11.47
CA THR A 86 -4.48 -8.23 10.94
C THR A 86 -5.39 -7.60 12.00
N GLU A 87 -5.34 -6.28 12.08
CA GLU A 87 -6.19 -5.48 12.98
C GLU A 87 -7.10 -4.58 12.16
N ASN A 88 -8.41 -4.66 12.39
CA ASN A 88 -9.35 -3.66 11.90
C ASN A 88 -9.31 -2.44 12.84
N ILE A 89 -8.78 -1.32 12.33
CA ILE A 89 -8.56 -0.10 13.10
C ILE A 89 -9.53 1.03 12.72
N THR A 90 -10.55 0.73 11.91
CA THR A 90 -11.54 1.69 11.38
C THR A 90 -12.08 2.65 12.45
N GLY A 91 -12.35 3.89 12.03
CA GLY A 91 -12.87 4.97 12.87
C GLY A 91 -11.94 6.19 12.89
N SER A 92 -12.43 7.32 13.40
CA SER A 92 -11.66 8.59 13.45
C SER A 92 -10.33 8.48 14.19
N GLU A 93 -10.25 7.59 15.18
CA GLU A 93 -9.09 7.40 16.05
C GLU A 93 -8.09 6.35 15.52
N TRP A 94 -8.22 5.87 14.28
CA TRP A 94 -7.37 4.82 13.72
C TRP A 94 -5.86 5.09 13.91
N ARG A 95 -5.46 6.35 13.75
CA ARG A 95 -4.07 6.79 13.88
C ARG A 95 -3.52 6.60 15.29
N GLN A 96 -4.34 6.81 16.31
CA GLN A 96 -3.94 6.61 17.71
C GLN A 96 -3.73 5.13 18.03
N LYS A 97 -4.45 4.23 17.37
CA LYS A 97 -4.31 2.77 17.56
C LYS A 97 -2.98 2.21 17.05
N ILE A 98 -2.30 2.92 16.14
CA ILE A 98 -1.09 2.44 15.46
C ILE A 98 0.12 3.37 15.59
N VAL A 99 0.01 4.47 16.34
CA VAL A 99 1.14 5.35 16.60
C VAL A 99 2.26 4.59 17.33
N GLY A 100 3.51 4.77 16.89
CA GLY A 100 4.67 4.06 17.42
C GLY A 100 4.79 2.59 17.01
N ARG A 101 3.90 2.09 16.14
CA ARG A 101 3.91 0.72 15.62
C ARG A 101 4.26 0.72 14.13
N THR A 102 5.05 -0.24 13.68
CA THR A 102 5.44 -0.38 12.27
C THR A 102 4.57 -1.43 11.58
N GLY A 103 4.22 -1.19 10.31
CA GLY A 103 3.44 -2.17 9.57
C GLY A 103 3.03 -1.77 8.16
N ILE A 104 2.14 -2.56 7.58
CA ILE A 104 1.43 -2.22 6.36
C ILE A 104 0.03 -1.74 6.76
N ILE A 105 -0.49 -0.73 6.09
CA ILE A 105 -1.85 -0.21 6.31
C ILE A 105 -2.61 -0.19 4.99
N CYS A 106 -3.85 -0.68 5.00
CA CYS A 106 -4.77 -0.67 3.87
C CYS A 106 -6.04 0.10 4.24
N PHE A 107 -6.41 1.07 3.41
CA PHE A 107 -7.63 1.86 3.47
C PHE A 107 -8.52 1.44 2.31
N GLU A 108 -9.67 0.88 2.64
CA GLU A 108 -10.62 0.39 1.64
C GLU A 108 -11.76 1.37 1.46
N ASP A 109 -12.15 1.57 0.20
CA ASP A 109 -13.24 2.47 -0.18
C ASP A 109 -13.08 3.89 0.42
N TYR A 110 -11.86 4.43 0.49
CA TYR A 110 -11.60 5.71 1.18
C TYR A 110 -12.09 6.94 0.43
N TYR A 111 -12.41 6.82 -0.86
CA TYR A 111 -13.16 7.82 -1.61
C TYR A 111 -14.14 7.11 -2.54
N LEU A 112 -15.40 7.56 -2.54
CA LEU A 112 -16.40 7.15 -3.52
C LEU A 112 -16.37 8.13 -4.69
N ARG A 113 -16.06 7.63 -5.90
CA ARG A 113 -16.33 8.39 -7.12
C ARG A 113 -17.84 8.38 -7.40
N SER A 114 -18.31 9.37 -8.15
CA SER A 114 -19.72 9.54 -8.52
C SER A 114 -20.30 8.38 -9.32
N ASP A 115 -19.45 7.53 -9.89
CA ASP A 115 -19.79 6.31 -10.64
C ASP A 115 -19.85 5.05 -9.75
N GLY A 116 -19.73 5.20 -8.42
CA GLY A 116 -19.74 4.09 -7.47
C GLY A 116 -18.41 3.33 -7.37
N SER A 117 -17.37 3.73 -8.11
CA SER A 117 -16.03 3.16 -7.93
C SER A 117 -15.31 3.80 -6.74
N GLY A 118 -15.00 2.98 -5.74
CA GLY A 118 -14.12 3.34 -4.63
C GLY A 118 -12.66 3.14 -5.02
N GLY A 119 -11.75 3.96 -4.50
CA GLY A 119 -10.33 3.63 -4.56
C GLY A 119 -9.81 3.16 -3.22
N ASP A 120 -9.01 2.11 -3.28
CA ASP A 120 -8.29 1.58 -2.14
C ASP A 120 -6.86 2.16 -2.09
N HIS A 121 -6.28 2.25 -0.91
CA HIS A 121 -4.89 2.65 -0.73
C HIS A 121 -4.19 1.69 0.22
N ILE A 122 -3.02 1.19 -0.17
CA ILE A 122 -2.18 0.36 0.69
C ILE A 122 -0.78 0.96 0.74
N ASP A 123 -0.17 0.97 1.92
CA ASP A 123 1.13 1.57 2.12
C ASP A 123 1.90 1.02 3.32
N LEU A 124 3.19 1.37 3.45
CA LEU A 124 3.97 1.15 4.67
C LEU A 124 3.70 2.26 5.69
N TRP A 125 3.75 1.93 6.98
CA TRP A 125 3.58 2.83 8.11
C TRP A 125 4.72 2.67 9.12
N ASP A 126 5.48 3.73 9.38
CA ASP A 126 6.67 3.72 10.29
C ASP A 126 6.36 4.02 11.76
N GLY A 127 5.08 4.07 12.14
CA GLY A 127 4.65 4.51 13.47
C GLY A 127 4.32 6.01 13.55
N LYS A 128 4.61 6.79 12.51
CA LYS A 128 4.32 8.24 12.45
C LYS A 128 3.68 8.67 11.13
N SER A 129 4.07 8.06 10.01
CA SER A 129 3.73 8.45 8.65
C SER A 129 3.76 7.27 7.67
N MET A 130 3.10 7.45 6.53
CA MET A 130 3.15 6.52 5.39
C MET A 130 4.22 6.90 4.37
N THR A 131 4.78 5.95 3.63
CA THR A 131 5.83 6.20 2.61
C THR A 131 5.30 6.97 1.39
N GLY A 132 4.10 6.64 0.91
CA GLY A 132 3.53 7.09 -0.37
C GLY A 132 2.76 8.42 -0.36
N ILE A 133 2.61 9.08 0.80
CA ILE A 133 2.16 10.50 0.83
C ILE A 133 3.33 11.46 0.53
N GLY A 134 4.57 10.95 0.52
CA GLY A 134 5.79 11.72 0.33
C GLY A 134 6.60 11.27 -0.87
N SER A 135 6.34 11.85 -2.05
CA SER A 135 7.51 12.31 -2.82
C SER A 135 8.34 13.15 -1.86
N TYR A 136 9.65 12.87 -1.79
CA TYR A 136 10.70 13.33 -0.86
C TYR A 136 10.64 14.81 -0.40
N PHE A 137 9.80 15.64 -1.03
CA PHE A 137 9.50 17.03 -0.69
C PHE A 137 8.37 17.27 0.32
N ARG A 138 7.47 16.31 0.60
CA ARG A 138 6.28 16.57 1.44
C ARG A 138 6.44 16.25 2.94
N THR A 139 7.48 15.52 3.33
CA THR A 139 7.62 15.02 4.71
C THR A 139 8.33 16.00 5.65
N ARG A 140 8.93 17.09 5.14
CA ARG A 140 9.62 18.09 5.97
C ARG A 140 8.76 19.26 6.43
N PHE A 141 7.59 19.43 5.83
CA PHE A 141 6.60 20.38 6.29
C PHE A 141 5.36 19.60 6.72
N ASN A 142 4.74 20.05 7.79
CA ASN A 142 3.46 19.60 8.31
C ASN A 142 2.35 19.79 7.24
N ILE A 143 2.36 19.00 6.15
CA ILE A 143 1.48 19.15 5.01
C ILE A 143 0.17 18.40 5.29
N ILE A 144 -0.69 19.16 5.95
CA ILE A 144 -2.14 19.13 5.81
C ILE A 144 -2.46 19.14 4.31
N ILE A 145 -2.98 18.03 3.77
CA ILE A 145 -3.79 18.03 2.56
C ILE A 145 -5.24 18.05 3.05
N PRO A 146 -5.92 19.21 3.08
CA PRO A 146 -7.24 19.33 3.70
C PRO A 146 -8.27 18.35 3.15
N SER A 147 -8.12 17.90 1.89
CA SER A 147 -9.04 16.99 1.22
C SER A 147 -8.73 15.48 1.42
N ILE A 148 -7.48 15.08 1.67
CA ILE A 148 -7.13 13.64 1.77
C ILE A 148 -7.31 13.13 3.20
N TRP A 149 -7.03 13.97 4.20
CA TRP A 149 -7.25 13.60 5.60
C TRP A 149 -8.74 13.49 5.96
N SER A 150 -9.60 14.30 5.33
CA SER A 150 -11.05 14.19 5.50
C SER A 150 -11.65 12.96 4.85
N ASP A 151 -10.98 12.37 3.86
CA ASP A 151 -11.49 11.24 3.09
C ASP A 151 -11.00 9.89 3.62
N LEU A 152 -9.76 9.77 4.14
CA LEU A 152 -9.29 8.51 4.72
C LEU A 152 -10.08 8.05 5.96
N THR A 153 -10.65 8.98 6.73
CA THR A 153 -11.57 8.63 7.84
C THR A 153 -12.92 8.11 7.35
N LYS A 154 -13.25 8.27 6.07
CA LYS A 154 -14.46 7.75 5.42
C LYS A 154 -14.25 6.36 4.81
N SER A 155 -13.05 5.79 4.92
CA SER A 155 -12.83 4.38 4.60
C SER A 155 -13.88 3.52 5.29
N LYS A 156 -14.49 2.62 4.52
CA LYS A 156 -15.39 1.62 5.10
C LYS A 156 -14.64 0.68 6.02
N GLU A 157 -13.39 0.39 5.67
CA GLU A 157 -12.52 -0.46 6.44
C GLU A 157 -11.07 0.04 6.38
N ILE A 158 -10.39 0.01 7.52
CA ILE A 158 -8.95 0.26 7.64
C ILE A 158 -8.32 -0.96 8.30
N ARG A 159 -7.52 -1.70 7.53
CA ARG A 159 -6.76 -2.88 7.99
C ARG A 159 -5.31 -2.50 8.26
N PHE A 160 -4.80 -2.88 9.42
CA PHE A 160 -3.39 -2.73 9.78
C PHE A 160 -2.76 -4.10 9.97
N PHE A 161 -1.59 -4.29 9.36
CA PHE A 161 -0.81 -5.51 9.40
C PHE A 161 0.51 -5.18 10.08
N PRO A 162 0.66 -5.45 11.39
CA PRO A 162 1.89 -5.13 12.10
C PRO A 162 3.04 -5.97 11.54
N VAL A 163 4.21 -5.35 11.37
CA VAL A 163 5.40 -6.01 10.83
C VAL A 163 6.55 -5.88 11.82
N LYS A 164 7.22 -7.01 12.08
CA LYS A 164 8.37 -7.11 12.99
C LYS A 164 9.67 -6.56 12.43
#